data_AF-A0A9K3DSY8-F1
#
_entry.id   AF-A0A9K3DSY8-F1
#
_cell.length_a   1.000
_cell.length_b   1.000
_cell.length_c   1.000
_cell.angle_alpha   90.00
_cell.angle_beta   90.00
_cell.angle_gamma   90.00
#
_symmetry.space_group_name_H-M   'P 1'
#
loop_
_entity.id
_entity.type
_entity.pdbx_description
1 polymer ?
#
loop_
_entity_poly.entity_id
_entity_poly.type
_entity_poly.pdbx_seq_one_letter_code
_entity_poly.pdbx_strand_id
1 'polypeptide(L)' 'MAYDVPNPQVGFHRFIMLLYRQASPLNEIEALPSRDCFKSNEFAEKHNLGTPLGIAYFYVRRQARRNA' A
#
# COMPACT_ATOMS: atom_id res chain seq x y z
N MET A 1 -2.30 2.37 -11.46
CA MET A 1 -1.06 3.01 -10.95
C MET A 1 0.06 1.98 -10.93
N ALA A 2 1.26 2.33 -11.39
CA ALA A 2 2.43 1.44 -11.29
C ALA A 2 2.94 1.32 -9.84
N TYR A 3 3.81 0.35 -9.55
CA TYR A 3 4.53 0.32 -8.27
C TYR A 3 5.49 1.52 -8.18
N ASP A 4 5.59 2.13 -7.00
CA ASP A 4 6.52 3.24 -6.72
C ASP A 4 7.47 2.85 -5.60
N VAL A 5 8.75 3.20 -5.74
CA VAL A 5 9.81 2.72 -4.86
C VAL A 5 9.75 3.46 -3.52
N PRO A 6 9.76 2.75 -2.37
CA PRO A 6 9.83 3.35 -1.04
C PRO A 6 10.97 4.37 -0.87
N ASN A 7 10.65 5.65 -0.62
CA ASN A 7 11.65 6.70 -0.36
C ASN A 7 11.30 7.61 0.83
N PRO A 8 11.22 7.06 2.07
CA PRO A 8 10.88 7.85 3.24
C PRO A 8 11.95 8.88 3.58
N GLN A 9 11.54 10.12 3.91
CA GLN A 9 12.48 11.18 4.27
C GLN A 9 12.88 11.19 5.75
N VAL A 10 11.99 10.75 6.64
CA VAL A 10 12.18 10.82 8.09
C VAL A 10 11.69 9.52 8.74
N GLY A 11 12.51 8.94 9.61
CA GLY A 11 12.13 7.80 10.45
C GLY A 11 12.04 6.44 9.73
N PHE A 12 11.40 5.49 10.41
CA PHE A 12 11.11 4.15 9.89
C PHE A 12 9.65 4.10 9.43
N HIS A 13 9.44 3.76 8.17
CA HIS A 13 8.14 3.63 7.55
C HIS A 13 7.80 2.16 7.36
N ARG A 14 6.53 1.80 7.59
CA ARG A 14 6.03 0.46 7.29
C ARG A 14 5.49 0.45 5.87
N PHE A 15 5.99 -0.46 5.05
CA PHE A 15 5.42 -0.73 3.73
C PHE A 15 4.62 -2.02 3.83
N ILE A 16 3.31 -1.92 3.62
CA ILE A 16 2.35 -2.99 3.88
C ILE A 16 1.78 -3.47 2.53
N MET A 17 1.84 -4.77 2.30
CA MET A 17 1.18 -5.46 1.20
C MET A 17 -0.03 -6.22 1.75
N LEU A 18 -1.20 -5.96 1.19
CA LEU A 18 -2.46 -6.58 1.57
C LEU A 18 -3.02 -7.36 0.39
N LEU A 19 -3.37 -8.63 0.61
CA LEU A 19 -4.01 -9.48 -0.38
C LEU A 19 -5.47 -9.71 0.03
N TYR A 20 -6.40 -9.41 -0.87
CA TYR A 20 -7.84 -9.60 -0.66
C TYR A 20 -8.40 -10.63 -1.64
N ARG A 21 -9.43 -11.35 -1.23
CA ARG A 21 -10.23 -12.19 -2.12
C ARG A 21 -11.32 -11.36 -2.77
N GLN A 22 -11.44 -11.43 -4.09
CA GLN A 22 -12.53 -10.82 -4.83
C GLN A 22 -13.64 -11.84 -5.06
N ALA A 23 -14.89 -11.49 -4.75
CA ALA A 23 -16.05 -12.35 -5.02
C ALA A 23 -16.39 -12.41 -6.52
N SER A 24 -16.11 -11.32 -7.23
CA SER A 24 -16.22 -11.18 -8.68
C SER A 24 -15.08 -10.28 -9.18
N PRO A 25 -14.74 -10.32 -10.48
CA PRO A 25 -13.74 -9.40 -11.04
C PRO A 25 -14.10 -7.93 -10.77
N LEU A 26 -13.19 -7.18 -10.15
CA LEU A 26 -13.29 -5.72 -10.10
C LEU A 26 -12.77 -5.17 -11.41
N ASN A 27 -13.64 -5.10 -12.41
CA ASN A 27 -13.32 -4.41 -13.65
C ASN A 27 -13.45 -2.90 -13.39
N GLU A 28 -12.54 -2.09 -13.95
CA GLU A 28 -12.60 -0.62 -13.91
C GLU A 28 -12.39 0.04 -12.54
N ILE A 29 -11.33 -0.35 -11.81
CA ILE A 29 -10.88 0.46 -10.67
C ILE A 29 -10.16 1.71 -11.21
N GLU A 30 -10.84 2.84 -11.16
CA GLU A 30 -10.22 4.13 -11.50
C GLU A 30 -9.03 4.38 -10.56
N ALA A 31 -7.90 4.74 -11.17
CA ALA A 31 -6.72 5.10 -10.42
C ALA A 31 -7.00 6.37 -9.60
N LEU A 32 -6.59 6.37 -8.33
CA LEU A 32 -6.68 7.57 -7.51
C LEU A 32 -5.81 8.69 -8.11
N PRO A 33 -6.27 9.95 -8.05
CA PRO A 33 -5.49 11.10 -8.55
C PRO A 33 -4.25 11.38 -7.69
N SER A 34 -4.25 10.95 -6.42
CA SER A 34 -3.12 11.01 -5.51
C SER A 34 -3.00 9.72 -4.70
N ARG A 35 -1.77 9.41 -4.26
CA ARG A 35 -1.49 8.31 -3.31
C ARG A 35 -1.64 8.74 -1.85
N ASP A 36 -1.69 10.03 -1.60
CA ASP A 36 -1.79 10.57 -0.24
C ASP A 36 -3.15 10.26 0.37
N CYS A 37 -3.18 10.07 1.68
CA CYS A 37 -4.39 9.81 2.46
C CYS A 37 -5.20 8.58 2.01
N PHE A 38 -4.60 7.64 1.27
CA PHE A 38 -5.25 6.37 0.96
C PHE A 38 -5.50 5.54 2.21
N LYS A 39 -6.72 5.03 2.36
CA LYS A 39 -7.15 4.20 3.48
C LYS A 39 -7.58 2.82 2.98
N SER A 40 -6.82 1.80 3.34
CA SER A 40 -7.04 0.43 2.85
C SER A 40 -8.36 -0.18 3.33
N ASN A 41 -8.84 0.20 4.52
CA ASN A 41 -10.13 -0.26 5.05
C ASN A 41 -11.31 0.32 4.27
N GLU A 42 -11.30 1.63 3.96
CA GLU A 42 -12.34 2.26 3.14
C GLU A 42 -12.37 1.69 1.72
N PHE A 43 -11.19 1.38 1.15
CA PHE A 43 -11.10 0.68 -0.14
C PHE A 43 -11.71 -0.74 -0.06
N ALA A 44 -11.40 -1.50 0.98
CA ALA A 44 -11.93 -2.85 1.16
C ALA A 44 -13.46 -2.84 1.33
N GLU A 45 -13.99 -1.87 2.07
CA GLU A 45 -15.44 -1.68 2.26
C GLU A 45 -16.12 -1.31 0.95
N LYS A 46 -15.64 -0.28 0.24
CA LYS A 46 -16.19 0.17 -1.05
C LYS A 46 -16.30 -0.95 -2.09
N HIS A 47 -15.34 -1.88 -2.08
CA HIS A 47 -15.26 -2.98 -3.05
C HIS A 47 -15.69 -4.34 -2.50
N ASN A 48 -16.33 -4.38 -1.32
CA ASN A 48 -16.83 -5.60 -0.69
C ASN A 48 -15.75 -6.71 -0.57
N LEU A 49 -14.53 -6.33 -0.24
CA LEU A 49 -13.37 -7.22 -0.18
C LEU A 49 -13.26 -7.98 1.16
N GLY A 50 -13.97 -7.52 2.20
CA GLY A 50 -13.89 -8.09 3.54
C GLY A 50 -12.50 -7.91 4.17
N THR A 51 -12.07 -8.89 4.97
CA THR A 51 -10.77 -8.88 5.63
C THR A 51 -9.65 -9.34 4.69
N PRO A 52 -8.42 -8.80 4.82
CA PRO A 52 -7.27 -9.32 4.06
C PRO A 52 -7.05 -10.81 4.33
N LEU A 53 -6.79 -11.59 3.28
CA LEU A 53 -6.36 -12.98 3.39
C LEU A 53 -4.87 -13.11 3.73
N GLY A 54 -4.08 -12.14 3.27
CA GLY A 54 -2.64 -12.13 3.46
C GLY A 54 -2.13 -10.73 3.77
N ILE A 55 -1.16 -10.66 4.66
CA ILE A 55 -0.50 -9.43 5.07
C ILE A 55 1.00 -9.70 5.13
N ALA A 56 1.79 -8.89 4.42
CA ALA A 56 3.23 -8.83 4.57
C ALA A 56 3.64 -7.38 4.79
N TYR A 57 4.63 -7.14 5.64
CA TYR A 57 5.18 -5.81 5.81
C TYR A 57 6.68 -5.84 6.09
N PHE A 58 7.33 -4.74 5.79
CA PHE A 58 8.72 -4.50 6.14
C PHE A 58 8.92 -3.03 6.51
N TYR A 59 9.96 -2.78 7.28
CA TYR A 59 10.39 -1.43 7.62
C TYR A 59 11.35 -0.90 6.57
N VAL A 60 11.16 0.36 6.19
CA VAL A 60 12.05 1.10 5.30
C VAL A 60 12.49 2.38 6.00
N ARG A 61 13.76 2.72 5.87
CA ARG A 61 14.28 4.04 6.25
C ARG A 61 15.20 4.54 5.16
N ARG A 62 15.39 5.86 5.07
CA ARG A 62 16.44 6.44 4.24
C ARG A 62 17.79 5.88 4.69
N GLN A 63 18.60 5.42 3.74
CA GLN A 63 19.97 5.04 4.05
C GLN A 63 20.73 6.30 4.50
N ALA A 64 21.31 6.26 5.70
CA ALA A 64 22.22 7.31 6.11
C ALA A 64 23.46 7.25 5.22
N ARG A 65 23.95 8.40 4.76
CA ARG A 65 25.27 8.46 4.11
C ARG A 65 26.28 7.87 5.08
N ARG A 66 26.95 6.77 4.70
CA ARG A 66 28.20 6.37 5.36
C ARG A 66 29.25 7.37 4.88
N ASN A 67 29.79 8.16 5.81
CA ASN A 67 31.02 8.89 5.52
C ASN A 67 32.12 7.83 5.35
N ALA A 68 32.76 7.83 4.18
CA ALA A 68 33.97 7.05 3.93
C ALA A 68 35.15 7.72 4.61
#